data_AF-A0A0W7YC70-F1
#
_entry.id   AF-A0A0W7YC70-F1
#
_cell.length_a   1.000
_cell.length_b   1.000
_cell.length_c   1.000
_cell.angle_alpha   90.00
_cell.angle_beta   90.00
_cell.angle_gamma   90.00
#
_symmetry.space_group_name_H-M   'P 1'
#
loop_
_entity.id
_entity.type
_entity.pdbx_description
1 polymer ?
#
loop_
_entity_poly.entity_id
_entity_poly.type
_entity_poly.pdbx_seq_one_letter_code
_entity_poly.pdbx_strand_id
1 'polypeptide(L)'
;MDGNSKTGWQHIDKRHVSGTAATKGTTLFPKHLGEAKIKNLIMESLEKGQLASVNPKDGTMVYKYKPNKYGIDEMTTVVTDNYVIKTSYPTSGKSVITKK
;
A
#
# COMPACT_ATOMS: atom_id res chain seq x y z
N MET A 1 12.15 -14.17 10.78
CA MET A 1 10.81 -13.63 11.08
C MET A 1 10.00 -13.70 9.79
N ASP A 2 9.43 -14.87 9.53
CA ASP A 2 8.63 -15.16 8.34
C ASP A 2 7.21 -14.65 8.57
N GLY A 3 7.05 -13.32 8.55
CA GLY A 3 5.74 -12.72 8.34
C GLY A 3 5.18 -13.31 7.06
N ASN A 4 3.96 -13.82 7.11
CA ASN A 4 3.26 -14.56 6.06
C ASN A 4 3.11 -13.71 4.77
N SER A 5 4.23 -13.53 4.08
CA SER A 5 4.46 -12.64 2.95
C SER A 5 3.61 -13.05 1.75
N LYS A 6 3.15 -14.31 1.73
CA LYS A 6 2.24 -14.82 0.72
C LYS A 6 0.84 -14.21 0.80
N THR A 7 0.28 -13.92 1.98
CA THR A 7 -1.10 -13.41 2.06
C THR A 7 -1.19 -11.89 1.92
N GLY A 8 -0.32 -11.15 2.62
CA GLY A 8 -0.29 -9.68 2.57
C GLY A 8 0.13 -9.15 1.19
N TRP A 9 1.21 -9.70 0.60
CA TRP A 9 1.62 -9.32 -0.75
C TRP A 9 0.58 -9.73 -1.79
N GLN A 10 0.06 -10.95 -1.74
CA GLN A 10 -0.94 -11.41 -2.70
C GLN A 10 -2.24 -10.58 -2.60
N HIS A 11 -2.59 -10.10 -1.42
CA HIS A 11 -3.70 -9.15 -1.24
C HIS A 11 -3.42 -7.84 -1.99
N ILE A 12 -2.25 -7.24 -1.75
CA ILE A 12 -1.83 -5.99 -2.39
C ILE A 12 -1.75 -6.17 -3.90
N ASP A 13 -1.14 -7.25 -4.36
CA ASP A 13 -1.04 -7.56 -5.78
C ASP A 13 -2.43 -7.66 -6.43
N LYS A 14 -3.29 -8.53 -5.91
CA LYS A 14 -4.62 -8.76 -6.48
C LYS A 14 -5.51 -7.51 -6.44
N ARG A 15 -5.45 -6.71 -5.37
CA ARG A 15 -6.34 -5.54 -5.21
C ARG A 15 -5.77 -4.25 -5.76
N HIS A 16 -4.48 -4.00 -5.61
CA HIS A 16 -3.88 -2.69 -5.84
C HIS A 16 -2.82 -2.69 -6.95
N VAL A 17 -2.32 -3.85 -7.40
CA VAL A 17 -1.36 -3.94 -8.52
C VAL A 17 -2.04 -4.45 -9.79
N SER A 18 -2.44 -5.73 -9.82
CA SER A 18 -3.13 -6.35 -10.96
C SER A 18 -4.59 -5.93 -11.06
N GLY A 19 -5.21 -5.54 -9.94
CA GLY A 19 -6.61 -5.10 -9.87
C GLY A 19 -7.64 -6.21 -10.17
N THR A 20 -7.20 -7.48 -10.16
CA THR A 20 -8.03 -8.68 -10.37
C THR A 20 -9.09 -8.87 -9.29
N ALA A 21 -8.81 -8.46 -8.06
CA ALA A 21 -9.73 -8.45 -6.92
C ALA A 21 -10.18 -7.04 -6.51
N ALA A 22 -9.92 -6.02 -7.33
CA ALA A 22 -10.31 -4.64 -7.05
C ALA A 22 -11.83 -4.46 -7.20
N THR A 23 -12.44 -3.81 -6.22
CA THR A 23 -13.86 -3.40 -6.22
C THR A 23 -14.00 -1.93 -6.61
N LYS A 24 -15.23 -1.47 -6.85
CA LYS A 24 -15.52 -0.05 -7.11
C LYS A 24 -14.92 0.85 -6.01
N GLY A 25 -14.24 1.91 -6.42
CA GLY A 25 -13.53 2.83 -5.51
C GLY A 25 -12.14 2.39 -5.08
N THR A 26 -11.68 1.19 -5.48
CA THR A 26 -10.30 0.76 -5.22
C THR A 26 -9.33 1.58 -6.04
N THR A 27 -8.25 2.05 -5.40
CA THR A 27 -7.12 2.69 -6.08
C THR A 27 -6.04 1.66 -6.43
N LEU A 28 -5.46 1.81 -7.62
CA LEU A 28 -4.39 0.96 -8.12
C LEU A 28 -3.08 1.74 -8.24
N PHE A 29 -1.98 1.06 -7.97
CA PHE A 29 -0.66 1.50 -8.38
C PHE A 29 -0.62 1.71 -9.90
N PRO A 30 0.18 2.68 -10.38
CA PRO A 30 0.38 2.89 -11.81
C PRO A 30 0.79 1.60 -12.53
N LYS A 31 0.09 1.22 -13.60
CA LYS A 31 0.30 -0.06 -14.31
C LYS A 31 1.71 -0.26 -14.88
N HIS A 32 2.44 0.83 -15.11
CA HIS A 32 3.82 0.79 -15.62
C HIS A 32 4.86 0.57 -14.51
N LEU A 33 4.46 0.62 -13.24
CA LEU A 33 5.32 0.23 -12.12
C LEU A 33 5.37 -1.29 -12.02
N GLY A 34 6.56 -1.86 -12.21
CA GLY A 34 6.79 -3.27 -11.92
C GLY A 34 6.71 -3.57 -10.43
N GLU A 35 6.38 -4.82 -10.10
CA GLU A 35 6.25 -5.32 -8.72
C GLU A 35 7.42 -4.91 -7.81
N ALA A 36 8.67 -5.02 -8.28
CA ALA A 36 9.85 -4.67 -7.48
C ALA A 36 9.86 -3.20 -7.04
N LYS A 37 9.43 -2.28 -7.92
CA LYS A 37 9.35 -0.85 -7.59
C LYS A 37 8.21 -0.56 -6.61
N ILE A 38 7.10 -1.30 -6.72
CA ILE A 38 5.98 -1.21 -5.78
C ILE A 38 6.41 -1.70 -4.39
N LYS A 39 7.10 -2.84 -4.31
CA LYS A 39 7.67 -3.35 -3.05
C LYS A 39 8.62 -2.32 -2.42
N ASN A 40 9.52 -1.73 -3.20
CA ASN A 40 10.42 -0.68 -2.70
C ASN A 40 9.66 0.54 -2.18
N LEU A 41 8.62 1.01 -2.89
CA LEU A 41 7.74 2.10 -2.43
C LEU A 41 7.06 1.78 -1.10
N ILE A 42 6.60 0.54 -0.92
CA ILE A 42 5.96 0.10 0.33
C ILE A 42 6.98 0.10 1.47
N MET A 43 8.19 -0.41 1.24
CA MET A 43 9.27 -0.35 2.23
C MET A 43 9.61 1.10 2.60
N GLU A 44 9.78 1.98 1.60
CA GLU A 44 10.02 3.40 1.84
C GLU A 44 8.87 4.07 2.60
N SER A 45 7.62 3.64 2.37
CA SER A 45 6.47 4.12 3.13
C SER A 45 6.51 3.72 4.61
N LEU A 46 7.17 2.61 4.95
CA LEU A 46 7.34 2.19 6.35
C LEU A 46 8.51 2.91 7.00
N GLU A 47 9.60 3.14 6.25
CA GLU A 47 10.80 3.80 6.75
C GLU A 47 10.64 5.33 6.87
N LYS A 48 9.96 5.96 5.90
CA LYS A 48 9.87 7.42 5.76
C LYS A 48 8.45 7.94 5.94
N GLY A 49 7.45 7.06 6.03
CA GLY A 49 6.06 7.46 6.24
C GLY A 49 5.83 8.00 7.64
N GLN A 50 4.85 8.90 7.76
CA GLN A 50 4.39 9.39 9.04
C GLN A 50 3.29 8.48 9.58
N LEU A 51 3.41 8.09 10.85
CA LEU A 51 2.34 7.37 11.54
C LEU A 51 1.12 8.31 11.66
N ALA A 52 0.04 7.96 10.97
CA ALA A 52 -1.18 8.75 10.92
C ALA A 52 -2.19 8.33 11.98
N SER A 53 -2.24 7.04 12.32
CA SER A 53 -3.17 6.51 13.32
C SER A 53 -2.73 5.14 13.83
N VAL A 54 -3.18 4.80 15.03
CA VAL A 54 -3.07 3.46 15.63
C VAL A 54 -4.46 3.03 16.06
N ASN A 55 -4.89 1.85 15.61
CA ASN A 55 -6.17 1.27 16.02
C ASN A 55 -6.04 0.70 17.44
N PRO A 56 -6.78 1.21 18.44
CA PRO A 56 -6.64 0.77 19.82
C PRO A 56 -7.17 -0.65 20.08
N LYS A 57 -7.94 -1.24 19.15
CA LYS A 57 -8.51 -2.59 19.33
C LYS A 57 -7.55 -3.72 18.95
N ASP A 58 -6.79 -3.53 17.89
CA ASP A 58 -5.94 -4.57 17.30
C ASP A 58 -4.49 -4.13 17.07
N GLY A 59 -4.13 -2.92 17.52
CA GLY A 59 -2.78 -2.36 17.38
C GLY A 59 -2.37 -2.06 15.93
N THR A 60 -3.29 -2.14 14.95
CA THR A 60 -2.98 -1.83 13.55
C THR A 60 -2.51 -0.39 13.41
N MET A 61 -1.37 -0.19 12.77
CA MET A 61 -0.78 1.12 12.50
C MET A 61 -1.01 1.52 11.05
N VAL A 62 -1.38 2.78 10.85
CA VAL A 62 -1.62 3.37 9.53
C VAL A 62 -0.55 4.42 9.26
N TYR A 63 0.25 4.20 8.22
CA TYR A 63 1.28 5.11 7.76
C TYR A 63 0.82 5.85 6.52
N LYS A 64 1.05 7.17 6.49
CA LYS A 64 0.89 7.99 5.29
C LYS A 64 2.26 8.38 4.78
N TYR A 65 2.48 8.19 3.49
CA TYR A 65 3.72 8.54 2.83
C TYR A 65 3.43 9.37 1.58
N LYS A 66 4.24 10.41 1.36
CA LYS A 66 4.14 11.29 0.19
C LYS A 66 5.34 11.05 -0.73
N PRO A 67 5.31 10.00 -1.55
CA PRO A 67 6.43 9.65 -2.43
C PRO A 67 6.72 10.75 -3.46
N ASN A 68 5.70 11.47 -3.96
CA ASN A 68 5.82 12.46 -5.05
C ASN A 68 6.62 11.94 -6.26
N LYS A 69 6.49 10.64 -6.55
CA LYS A 69 7.22 9.95 -7.63
C LYS A 69 6.34 8.90 -8.28
N TYR A 70 6.68 8.56 -9.52
CA TYR A 70 5.91 7.62 -10.36
C TYR A 70 4.44 8.00 -10.55
N GLY A 71 4.11 9.29 -10.40
CA GLY A 71 2.73 9.79 -10.47
C GLY A 71 1.85 9.43 -9.27
N ILE A 72 2.46 9.08 -8.13
CA ILE A 72 1.80 8.92 -6.84
C ILE A 72 2.20 10.10 -5.96
N ASP A 73 1.21 10.84 -5.49
CA ASP A 73 1.41 12.00 -4.60
C ASP A 73 1.34 11.56 -3.14
N GLU A 74 0.42 10.66 -2.81
CA GLU A 74 0.26 10.09 -1.48
C GLU A 74 -0.10 8.59 -1.55
N MET A 75 0.38 7.83 -0.57
CA MET A 75 -0.01 6.45 -0.35
C MET A 75 -0.22 6.14 1.14
N THR A 76 -1.03 5.13 1.41
CA THR A 76 -1.29 4.62 2.75
C THR A 76 -0.78 3.18 2.85
N THR A 77 -0.06 2.90 3.93
CA THR A 77 0.39 1.55 4.28
C THR A 77 -0.14 1.17 5.65
N VAL A 78 -0.74 0.00 5.74
CA VAL A 78 -1.36 -0.51 6.96
C VAL A 78 -0.60 -1.74 7.42
N VAL A 79 -0.12 -1.72 8.65
CA VAL A 79 0.63 -2.82 9.27
C VAL A 79 -0.01 -3.25 10.59
N THR A 80 0.20 -4.50 10.97
CA THR A 80 -0.12 -5.01 12.31
C THR A 80 0.79 -4.37 13.37
N ASP A 81 0.45 -4.57 14.64
CA ASP A 81 1.28 -4.29 15.80
C ASP A 81 2.69 -4.93 15.72
N ASN A 82 2.79 -6.08 15.05
CA ASN A 82 4.03 -6.80 14.78
C ASN A 82 4.72 -6.39 13.47
N TYR A 83 4.40 -5.21 12.92
CA TYR A 83 4.97 -4.66 11.68
C TYR A 83 4.76 -5.52 10.42
N VAL A 84 3.83 -6.48 10.44
CA VAL A 84 3.45 -7.25 9.24
C VAL A 84 2.51 -6.41 8.36
N ILE A 85 2.86 -6.26 7.08
CA ILE A 85 2.06 -5.49 6.10
C ILE A 85 0.73 -6.19 5.82
N LYS A 86 -0.38 -5.49 6.09
CA LYS A 86 -1.75 -5.94 5.78
C LYS A 86 -2.17 -5.48 4.38
N THR A 87 -1.95 -4.21 4.07
CA THR A 87 -2.22 -3.64 2.75
C THR A 87 -1.41 -2.37 2.54
N SER A 88 -1.22 -2.01 1.28
CA SER A 88 -0.65 -0.72 0.88
C SER A 88 -1.24 -0.33 -0.46
N TYR A 89 -1.61 0.94 -0.59
CA TYR A 89 -2.24 1.47 -1.80
C TYR A 89 -2.02 2.97 -1.93
N PRO A 90 -1.91 3.48 -3.17
CA PRO A 90 -1.87 4.91 -3.40
C PRO A 90 -3.22 5.53 -3.07
N THR A 91 -3.23 6.69 -2.42
CA THR A 91 -4.46 7.43 -2.10
C THR A 91 -4.70 8.56 -3.09
N SER A 92 -3.64 9.14 -3.65
CA SER A 92 -3.73 10.21 -4.64
C SER A 92 -2.52 10.23 -5.58
N GLY A 93 -2.72 10.81 -6.77
CA GLY A 93 -1.67 10.96 -7.75
C GLY A 93 -2.21 10.96 -9.18
N LYS A 94 -1.49 11.63 -10.08
CA LYS A 94 -1.85 11.74 -11.50
C LYS A 94 -1.91 10.39 -12.23
N SER A 95 -1.22 9.38 -11.72
CA SER A 95 -1.16 8.03 -12.30
C SER A 95 -1.87 6.97 -11.46
N VAL A 96 -2.61 7.39 -10.43
CA VAL A 96 -3.43 6.50 -9.60
C VAL A 96 -4.73 6.21 -10.33
N ILE A 97 -5.03 4.93 -10.52
CA ILE A 97 -6.25 4.50 -11.21
C ILE A 97 -7.30 4.16 -10.18
N THR A 98 -8.44 4.84 -10.21
CA THR A 98 -9.60 4.46 -9.41
C THR A 98 -10.50 3.55 -10.24
N LYS A 99 -10.82 2.36 -9.73
CA LYS A 99 -11.75 1.45 -10.38
C LYS A 99 -13.16 2.04 -10.34
N LYS A 100 -13.70 2.38 -11.51
CA LYS A 100 -15.05 2.94 -11.71
C LYS A 100 -16.14 1.91 -11.47
#